data_AF-W1F7Z8-F1
#
_entry.id   AF-W1F7Z8-F1
#
_cell.length_a   1.000
_cell.length_b   1.000
_cell.length_c   1.000
_cell.angle_alpha   90.00
_cell.angle_beta   90.00
_cell.angle_gamma   90.00
#
_symmetry.space_group_name_H-M   'P 1'
#
loop_
_entity.id
_entity.type
_entity.pdbx_description
1 polymer ?
#
loop_
_entity_poly.entity_id
_entity_poly.type
_entity_poly.pdbx_seq_one_letter_code
_entity_poly.pdbx_strand_id
1 'polypeptide(L)'
;MSFAIDNQRLAVLNGDAKVTVTLECQRCGKPFTHQVYTTYCFSPVRSDEQAEALPEAYEPIEVNEFGEIDLLAMVEDEIILALPVVPVHDSEHCEVSEADMVFGELPEEAQKPNPFAVLASLKRK
;
A
#
# COMPACT_ATOMS: atom_id res chain seq x y z
N MET A 1 9.03 9.05 19.32
CA MET A 1 8.04 8.23 20.05
C MET A 1 7.83 8.82 21.44
N SER A 2 6.57 8.90 21.90
CA SER A 2 6.16 9.45 23.19
C SER A 2 4.98 8.68 23.78
N PHE A 3 4.92 8.62 25.12
CA PHE A 3 3.88 7.93 25.87
C PHE A 3 3.12 8.92 26.74
N ALA A 4 1.79 8.84 26.75
CA ALA A 4 0.94 9.73 27.54
C ALA A 4 -0.32 9.02 28.04
N ILE A 5 -1.00 9.62 29.01
CA ILE A 5 -2.38 9.29 29.35
C ILE A 5 -3.25 10.44 28.86
N ASP A 6 -4.29 10.13 28.09
CA ASP A 6 -5.18 11.14 27.53
C ASP A 6 -6.26 11.59 28.54
N ASN A 7 -7.16 12.48 28.10
CA ASN A 7 -8.26 12.97 28.94
C ASN A 7 -9.31 11.90 29.27
N GLN A 8 -9.39 10.82 28.48
CA GLN A 8 -10.26 9.68 28.70
C GLN A 8 -9.59 8.60 29.57
N ARG A 9 -8.37 8.84 30.05
CA ARG A 9 -7.52 7.90 30.81
C ARG A 9 -7.06 6.69 30.00
N LEU A 10 -7.01 6.80 28.68
CA LEU A 10 -6.40 5.82 27.80
C LEU A 10 -4.88 6.02 27.78
N ALA A 11 -4.15 4.92 27.79
CA ALA A 11 -2.71 4.95 27.55
C ALA A 11 -2.48 5.11 26.05
N VAL A 12 -1.70 6.11 25.66
CA VAL A 12 -1.49 6.47 24.26
C VAL A 12 0.00 6.42 23.93
N LEU A 13 0.30 5.74 22.83
CA LEU A 13 1.61 5.66 22.21
C LEU A 13 1.60 6.41 20.88
N ASN A 14 2.37 7.49 20.80
CA ASN A 14 2.54 8.26 19.57
C ASN A 14 3.95 8.06 19.01
N GLY A 15 4.07 7.89 17.70
CA GLY A 15 5.36 7.78 17.05
C GLY A 15 5.34 8.14 15.58
N ASP A 16 6.55 8.30 15.06
CA ASP A 16 6.82 8.45 13.64
C ASP A 16 8.07 7.61 13.29
N ALA A 17 8.06 7.05 12.09
CA ALA A 17 9.19 6.32 11.53
C ALA A 17 9.59 6.94 10.19
N LYS A 18 10.90 7.17 10.02
CA LYS A 18 11.52 7.68 8.80
C LYS A 18 12.65 6.74 8.43
N VAL A 19 12.46 5.98 7.36
CA VAL A 19 13.43 4.98 6.93
C VAL A 19 13.61 5.03 5.42
N THR A 20 14.81 4.70 4.98
CA THR A 20 15.14 4.51 3.58
C THR A 20 15.31 3.02 3.33
N VAL A 21 14.48 2.45 2.48
CA VAL A 21 14.49 1.03 2.13
C VAL A 21 14.87 0.83 0.66
N THR A 22 15.31 -0.37 0.33
CA THR A 22 15.56 -0.78 -1.05
C THR A 22 14.43 -1.69 -1.48
N LEU A 23 13.71 -1.32 -2.54
CA LEU A 23 12.62 -2.10 -3.14
C LEU A 23 13.02 -2.59 -4.53
N GLU A 24 12.34 -3.62 -5.02
CA GLU A 24 12.50 -4.10 -6.40
C GLU A 24 11.39 -3.54 -7.27
N CYS A 25 11.74 -2.89 -8.38
CA CYS A 25 10.77 -2.34 -9.32
C CYS A 25 10.04 -3.47 -10.06
N GLN A 26 8.72 -3.54 -9.92
CA GLN A 26 7.87 -4.54 -10.60
C GLN A 26 7.77 -4.33 -12.13
N ARG A 27 8.35 -3.24 -12.66
CA ARG A 27 8.38 -2.94 -14.10
C ARG A 27 9.66 -3.40 -14.79
N CYS A 28 10.81 -3.20 -14.15
CA CYS A 28 12.13 -3.51 -14.74
C CYS A 28 12.95 -4.56 -13.96
N GLY A 29 12.49 -4.98 -12.78
CA GLY A 29 13.18 -5.95 -11.91
C GLY A 29 14.45 -5.42 -11.24
N LYS A 30 14.73 -4.11 -11.32
CA LYS A 30 15.93 -3.51 -10.72
C LYS A 30 15.65 -2.95 -9.32
N PRO A 31 16.63 -3.02 -8.40
CA PRO A 31 16.49 -2.43 -7.07
C PRO A 31 16.54 -0.91 -7.14
N PHE A 32 15.77 -0.25 -6.26
CA PHE A 32 15.75 1.21 -6.14
C PHE A 32 15.49 1.66 -4.71
N THR A 33 15.91 2.88 -4.42
CA THR A 33 15.77 3.47 -3.08
C THR A 33 14.40 4.12 -2.93
N HIS A 34 13.71 3.82 -1.83
CA HIS A 34 12.42 4.39 -1.48
C HIS A 34 12.44 4.96 -0.06
N GLN A 35 11.94 6.18 0.13
CA GLN A 35 11.81 6.80 1.44
C GLN A 35 10.41 6.52 1.99
N VAL A 36 10.36 5.91 3.17
CA VAL A 36 9.12 5.62 3.88
C VAL A 36 9.00 6.58 5.05
N TYR A 37 7.85 7.23 5.14
CA TYR A 37 7.45 8.04 6.29
C TYR A 37 6.08 7.59 6.76
N THR A 38 5.99 7.17 8.02
CA THR A 38 4.72 6.81 8.66
C THR A 38 4.62 7.46 10.04
N THR A 39 3.38 7.73 10.45
CA THR A 39 3.03 8.25 11.77
C THR A 39 1.90 7.41 12.31
N TYR A 40 2.00 7.03 13.58
CA TYR A 40 1.07 6.09 14.20
C TYR A 40 0.73 6.51 15.62
N CYS A 41 -0.47 6.16 16.05
CA CYS A 41 -1.07 6.53 17.32
C CYS A 41 -1.86 5.35 17.88
N PHE A 42 -1.25 4.61 18.80
CA PHE A 42 -1.81 3.38 19.34
C PHE A 42 -2.34 3.54 20.77
N SER A 43 -3.34 2.73 21.12
CA SER A 43 -3.76 2.50 22.49
C SER A 43 -3.70 1.00 22.82
N PRO A 44 -3.00 0.59 23.90
CA PRO A 44 -2.94 -0.81 24.30
C PRO A 44 -4.31 -1.36 24.69
N VAL A 45 -4.64 -2.56 24.23
CA VAL A 45 -5.90 -3.27 24.54
C VAL A 45 -5.64 -4.69 24.99
N ARG A 46 -6.58 -5.25 25.75
CA ARG A 46 -6.52 -6.64 26.26
C ARG A 46 -7.64 -7.55 25.74
N SER A 47 -8.61 -6.98 25.03
CA SER A 47 -9.73 -7.75 24.46
C SER A 47 -10.34 -7.01 23.28
N ASP A 48 -11.03 -7.76 22.43
CA ASP A 48 -11.73 -7.24 21.26
C ASP A 48 -12.77 -6.17 21.64
N GLU A 49 -13.44 -6.33 22.79
CA GLU A 49 -14.40 -5.32 23.25
C GLU A 49 -13.72 -3.98 23.59
N GLN A 50 -12.47 -4.01 24.07
CA GLN A 50 -11.70 -2.78 24.30
C GLN A 50 -11.27 -2.17 22.97
N ALA A 51 -10.85 -2.98 22.00
CA ALA A 51 -10.49 -2.52 20.67
C ALA A 51 -11.68 -1.83 19.97
N GLU A 52 -12.87 -2.43 20.01
CA GLU A 52 -14.09 -1.87 19.42
C GLU A 52 -14.57 -0.58 20.12
N ALA A 53 -14.27 -0.43 21.41
CA ALA A 53 -14.64 0.74 22.20
C ALA A 53 -13.65 1.92 22.03
N LEU A 54 -12.52 1.73 21.34
CA LEU A 54 -11.55 2.79 21.15
C LEU A 54 -12.11 3.91 20.26
N PRO A 55 -11.80 5.18 20.59
CA PRO A 55 -12.04 6.28 19.66
C PRO A 55 -11.29 6.06 18.34
N GLU A 56 -11.87 6.49 17.22
CA GLU A 56 -11.26 6.38 15.88
C GLU A 56 -9.89 7.05 15.75
N ALA A 57 -9.52 7.94 16.68
CA ALA A 57 -8.21 8.58 16.72
C ALA A 57 -7.06 7.65 17.17
N TYR A 58 -7.38 6.45 17.68
CA TYR A 58 -6.41 5.50 18.22
C TYR A 58 -6.57 4.14 17.56
N GLU A 59 -5.45 3.57 17.15
CA GLU A 59 -5.40 2.18 16.68
C GLU A 59 -5.17 1.24 17.88
N PRO A 60 -5.88 0.10 17.96
CA PRO A 60 -5.66 -0.88 19.01
C PRO A 60 -4.30 -1.56 18.83
N ILE A 61 -3.59 -1.80 19.93
CA ILE A 61 -2.45 -2.71 19.96
C ILE A 61 -2.57 -3.73 21.08
N GLU A 62 -2.50 -5.00 20.74
CA GLU A 62 -2.63 -6.07 21.73
C GLU A 62 -1.39 -6.15 22.63
N VAL A 63 -1.65 -6.33 23.92
CA VAL A 63 -0.60 -6.62 24.89
C VAL A 63 -0.50 -8.11 25.17
N ASN A 64 0.71 -8.60 25.43
CA ASN A 64 0.92 -9.98 25.84
C ASN A 64 0.39 -10.25 27.27
N GLU A 65 0.53 -11.49 27.75
CA GLU A 65 0.09 -11.91 29.09
C GLU A 65 0.71 -11.08 30.25
N PHE A 66 1.87 -10.45 30.00
CA PHE A 66 2.57 -9.60 30.95
C PHE A 66 2.18 -8.12 30.85
N GLY A 67 1.34 -7.75 29.87
CA GLY A 67 0.94 -6.37 29.61
C GLY A 67 1.97 -5.57 28.81
N GLU A 68 2.85 -6.26 28.07
CA GLU A 68 3.90 -5.65 27.26
C GLU A 68 3.55 -5.69 25.78
N ILE A 69 4.18 -4.79 25.01
CA ILE A 69 4.03 -4.66 23.56
C ILE A 69 5.39 -4.93 22.92
N ASP A 70 5.41 -5.68 21.82
CA ASP A 70 6.59 -5.78 20.97
C ASP A 70 6.72 -4.53 20.09
N LEU A 71 7.51 -3.57 20.57
CA LEU A 71 7.74 -2.31 19.87
C LEU A 71 8.46 -2.50 18.52
N LEU A 72 9.27 -3.54 18.37
CA LEU A 72 9.98 -3.78 17.12
C LEU A 72 8.99 -4.25 16.05
N ALA A 73 8.21 -5.29 16.37
CA ALA A 73 7.19 -5.82 15.47
C ALA A 73 6.17 -4.73 15.09
N MET A 74 5.71 -3.94 16.06
CA MET A 74 4.79 -2.82 15.81
C MET A 74 5.36 -1.82 14.79
N VAL A 75 6.61 -1.37 14.96
CA VAL A 75 7.22 -0.41 14.03
C VAL A 75 7.45 -1.05 12.65
N GLU A 76 7.81 -2.33 12.61
CA GLU A 76 7.97 -3.09 11.36
C GLU A 76 6.66 -3.15 10.57
N ASP A 77 5.56 -3.52 11.21
CA ASP A 77 4.24 -3.60 10.57
C ASP A 77 3.82 -2.24 10.00
N GLU A 78 4.03 -1.15 10.75
CA GLU A 78 3.75 0.21 10.27
C GLU A 78 4.58 0.60 9.04
N ILE A 79 5.84 0.17 8.99
CA ILE A 79 6.69 0.41 7.82
C ILE A 79 6.19 -0.41 6.64
N ILE A 80 5.83 -1.69 6.84
CA ILE A 80 5.32 -2.59 5.79
C ILE A 80 4.00 -2.05 5.21
N LEU A 81 3.08 -1.61 6.06
CA LEU A 81 1.79 -1.04 5.64
C LEU A 81 1.96 0.27 4.86
N ALA A 82 3.01 1.03 5.13
CA ALA A 82 3.35 2.25 4.40
C ALA A 82 4.04 1.98 3.04
N LEU A 83 4.43 0.73 2.72
CA LEU A 83 5.04 0.40 1.44
C LEU A 83 4.02 0.42 0.29
N PRO A 84 4.44 0.79 -0.92
CA PRO A 84 3.57 0.71 -2.09
C PRO A 84 3.23 -0.74 -2.43
N VAL A 85 1.95 -1.01 -2.72
CA VAL A 85 1.47 -2.34 -3.15
C VAL A 85 2.20 -2.84 -4.39
N VAL A 86 2.51 -1.93 -5.32
CA VAL A 86 3.29 -2.23 -6.53
C VAL A 86 4.44 -1.23 -6.62
N PRO A 87 5.63 -1.58 -6.09
CA PRO A 87 6.79 -0.69 -6.15
C PRO A 87 7.28 -0.57 -7.59
N VAL A 88 7.32 0.66 -8.09
CA VAL A 88 7.90 1.00 -9.39
C VAL A 88 8.77 2.24 -9.25
N HIS A 89 9.79 2.35 -10.09
CA HIS A 89 10.50 3.61 -10.27
C HIS A 89 9.53 4.70 -10.75
N ASP A 90 9.87 5.95 -10.46
CA ASP A 90 9.32 7.07 -11.23
C ASP A 90 9.60 6.85 -12.72
N SER A 91 8.65 7.26 -13.55
CA SER A 91 8.67 7.00 -15.00
C SER A 91 9.95 7.46 -15.69
N GLU A 92 10.56 8.54 -15.19
CA GLU A 92 11.82 9.10 -15.70
C GLU A 92 13.06 8.25 -15.40
N HIS A 93 12.99 7.39 -14.37
CA HIS A 93 14.11 6.60 -13.86
C HIS A 93 13.99 5.11 -14.18
N CYS A 94 12.93 4.70 -14.88
CA CYS A 94 12.74 3.32 -15.29
C CYS A 94 13.20 3.13 -16.73
N GLU A 95 14.09 2.16 -16.96
CA GLU A 95 14.59 1.82 -18.31
C GLU A 95 13.51 1.31 -19.26
N VAL A 96 12.37 0.84 -18.74
CA VAL A 96 11.20 0.49 -19.55
C VAL A 96 10.34 1.73 -19.64
N SER A 97 10.37 2.43 -20.78
CA SER A 97 9.60 3.66 -20.99
C SER A 97 8.16 3.34 -21.43
N GLU A 98 7.23 4.30 -21.30
CA GLU A 98 5.89 4.15 -21.89
C GLU A 98 5.94 3.92 -23.40
N ALA A 99 7.00 4.38 -24.06
CA ALA A 99 7.23 4.17 -25.49
C ALA A 99 7.58 2.71 -25.85
N ASP A 100 7.97 1.87 -24.88
CA ASP A 100 8.23 0.45 -25.09
C ASP A 100 6.96 -0.41 -24.92
N MET A 101 5.85 0.18 -24.45
CA MET A 101 4.52 -0.45 -24.44
C MET A 101 3.84 -0.33 -25.82
N VAL A 102 4.57 -0.60 -26.89
CA VAL A 102 3.98 -0.73 -28.23
C VAL A 102 3.34 -2.12 -28.30
N PHE A 103 2.01 -2.18 -28.23
CA PHE A 103 1.30 -3.33 -28.77
C PHE A 103 1.67 -3.38 -30.25
N GLY A 104 2.46 -4.38 -30.65
CA GLY A 104 3.07 -4.46 -31.97
C GLY A 104 2.09 -4.19 -33.11
N GLU A 105 2.62 -3.86 -34.29
CA GLU A 105 1.79 -3.63 -35.47
C GLU A 105 0.88 -4.86 -35.71
N LEU A 106 -0.44 -4.61 -35.72
CA LEU A 106 -1.42 -5.63 -36.04
C LEU A 106 -1.05 -6.24 -37.40
N PRO A 107 -0.94 -7.58 -37.51
CA PRO A 107 -0.69 -8.21 -38.80
C PRO A 107 -1.75 -7.74 -39.81
N GLU A 108 -1.40 -7.62 -41.10
CA GLU A 108 -2.35 -7.18 -42.14
C GLU A 108 -3.66 -7.99 -42.14
N GLU A 109 -3.63 -9.24 -41.65
CA GLU A 109 -4.82 -10.08 -41.49
C GLU A 109 -5.83 -9.57 -40.45
N ALA A 110 -5.41 -8.80 -39.45
CA ALA A 110 -6.28 -8.17 -38.47
C ALA A 110 -6.95 -6.88 -39.01
N GLN A 111 -6.53 -6.40 -40.20
CA GLN A 111 -7.22 -5.34 -40.94
C GLN A 111 -8.39 -5.88 -41.80
N LYS A 112 -8.62 -7.21 -41.82
CA LYS A 112 -9.83 -7.78 -42.40
C LYS A 112 -11.06 -7.18 -41.71
N PRO A 113 -12.11 -6.83 -42.47
CA PRO A 113 -13.31 -6.24 -41.87
C PRO A 113 -13.87 -7.19 -40.81
N ASN A 114 -14.23 -6.63 -39.65
CA ASN A 114 -14.74 -7.36 -38.50
C ASN A 114 -15.75 -8.46 -38.96
N PRO A 115 -15.62 -9.72 -38.52
CA PRO A 115 -16.52 -10.81 -38.93
C PRO A 115 -17.99 -10.56 -38.57
N PHE A 116 -18.27 -9.62 -37.67
CA PHE A 116 -19.60 -9.14 -37.32
C PHE A 116 -20.04 -7.86 -38.06
N ALA A 117 -19.28 -7.37 -39.06
CA ALA A 117 -19.68 -6.25 -39.91
C ALA A 117 -21.02 -6.53 -40.64
N VAL A 118 -21.34 -7.80 -40.87
CA VAL A 118 -22.63 -8.27 -41.41
C VAL A 118 -23.81 -8.01 -40.44
N LEU A 119 -23.55 -7.83 -39.14
CA LEU A 119 -24.60 -7.44 -38.18
C LEU A 119 -25.00 -5.96 -38.31
N ALA A 120 -24.17 -5.11 -38.93
CA ALA A 120 -24.53 -3.72 -39.18
C ALA A 120 -25.68 -3.58 -40.20
N SER A 121 -25.80 -4.51 -41.16
CA SER A 121 -26.93 -4.58 -42.09
C SER A 121 -28.26 -4.95 -41.44
N LEU A 122 -28.25 -5.53 -40.23
CA LEU A 122 -29.46 -5.85 -39.45
C LEU A 122 -29.96 -4.64 -38.62
N LYS A 123 -29.27 -3.49 -38.63
CA LYS A 123 -29.64 -2.27 -37.90
C LYS A 123 -30.51 -1.27 -38.68
N ARG A 124 -31.24 -1.68 -39.72
CA ARG A 124 -32.23 -0.81 -40.40
C ARG A 124 -33.49 -1.57 -40.84
N LYS A 125 -34.43 -1.82 -39.92
CA LYS A 125 -35.70 -1.09 -39.77
C LYS A 125 -36.51 -1.72 -38.63
#